data_AF-A0A821SU58-F1
#
_entry.id   AF-A0A821SU58-F1
#
_cell.length_a   1.000
_cell.length_b   1.000
_cell.length_c   1.000
_cell.angle_alpha   90.00
_cell.angle_beta   90.00
_cell.angle_gamma   90.00
#
_symmetry.space_group_name_H-M   'P 1'
#
loop_
_entity.id
_entity.type
_entity.pdbx_description
1 polymer ?
#
loop_
_entity_poly.entity_id
_entity_poly.type
_entity_poly.pdbx_seq_one_letter_code
_entity_poly.pdbx_strand_id
1 'polypeptide(L)'
;MTNICPKLQVIDGIPVSNNIDVEALQWALNYKVQPDDIFLCVYPKAGTTWAQVILYTLMNDGQAFDKDMTDYFARTPSLDHIGEQGMKTMRQPYVIKTHLPLNRVPYNDMAKYICVVRNPKDVCVSFYYFLLNIFGEESDQASFNTFFEAFINGNVYFGDYFDHLRSAWQHKDDNNV
;
A
#
# COMPACT_ATOMS: atom_id res chain seq x y z
N MET A 1 -1.59 -20.16 -22.36
CA MET A 1 -0.83 -19.85 -21.13
C MET A 1 -1.57 -18.70 -20.47
N THR A 2 -2.20 -18.93 -19.33
CA THR A 2 -2.87 -17.88 -18.57
C THR A 2 -1.79 -17.04 -17.90
N ASN A 3 -1.80 -15.72 -18.11
CA ASN A 3 -0.82 -14.82 -17.52
C ASN A 3 -1.27 -14.45 -16.10
N ILE A 4 -0.42 -14.67 -15.09
CA ILE A 4 -0.62 -14.16 -13.69
C ILE A 4 -0.59 -12.64 -13.62
N CYS A 5 -0.22 -11.96 -14.71
CA CYS A 5 -0.20 -10.50 -14.76
C CYS A 5 -1.61 -9.99 -14.43
N PRO A 6 -1.74 -9.19 -13.36
CA PRO A 6 -3.05 -8.70 -12.98
C PRO A 6 -3.63 -7.83 -14.10
N LYS A 7 -4.96 -7.83 -14.24
CA LYS A 7 -5.62 -6.81 -15.06
C LYS A 7 -5.40 -5.47 -14.37
N LEU A 8 -4.76 -4.55 -15.08
CA LEU A 8 -4.45 -3.22 -14.61
C LEU A 8 -5.42 -2.22 -15.23
N GLN A 9 -5.91 -1.30 -14.42
CA GLN A 9 -6.33 0.02 -14.86
C GLN A 9 -5.25 1.03 -14.49
N VAL A 10 -5.14 2.11 -15.24
CA VAL A 10 -4.19 3.20 -14.95
C VAL A 10 -4.99 4.45 -14.62
N ILE A 11 -4.85 4.92 -13.39
CA ILE A 11 -5.50 6.14 -12.89
C ILE A 11 -4.39 7.13 -12.55
N ASP A 12 -4.41 8.30 -13.20
CA ASP A 12 -3.39 9.36 -13.06
C ASP A 12 -1.93 8.86 -13.23
N GLY A 13 -1.72 7.84 -14.06
CA GLY A 13 -0.42 7.22 -14.31
C GLY A 13 -0.01 6.14 -13.31
N ILE A 14 -0.90 5.74 -12.39
CA ILE A 14 -0.63 4.69 -11.40
C ILE A 14 -1.36 3.41 -11.83
N PRO A 15 -0.64 2.30 -12.09
CA PRO A 15 -1.26 1.02 -12.40
C PRO A 15 -1.86 0.40 -11.13
N VAL A 16 -3.16 0.13 -11.12
CA VAL A 16 -3.86 -0.44 -9.96
C VAL A 16 -4.86 -1.51 -10.37
N SER A 17 -5.38 -2.23 -9.39
CA SER A 17 -6.47 -3.19 -9.58
C SER A 17 -7.74 -2.51 -10.08
N ASN A 18 -8.51 -3.20 -10.91
CA ASN A 18 -9.85 -2.77 -11.35
C ASN A 18 -10.84 -2.57 -10.20
N ASN A 19 -10.53 -3.03 -8.99
CA ASN A 19 -11.34 -2.84 -7.79
C ASN A 19 -11.08 -1.51 -7.07
N ILE A 20 -10.05 -0.76 -7.46
CA ILE A 20 -9.81 0.58 -6.92
C ILE A 20 -10.74 1.57 -7.62
N ASP A 21 -11.53 2.28 -6.84
CA ASP A 21 -12.41 3.33 -7.34
C ASP A 21 -11.59 4.55 -7.80
N VAL A 22 -11.95 5.09 -8.96
CA VAL A 22 -11.23 6.21 -9.60
C VAL A 22 -11.29 7.46 -8.74
N GLU A 23 -12.47 7.79 -8.20
CA GLU A 23 -12.68 8.98 -7.38
C GLU A 23 -11.96 8.83 -6.03
N ALA A 24 -11.98 7.63 -5.44
CA ALA A 24 -11.26 7.35 -4.20
C ALA A 24 -9.74 7.55 -4.36
N LEU A 25 -9.14 7.05 -5.45
CA LEU A 25 -7.71 7.24 -5.69
C LEU A 25 -7.37 8.70 -6.02
N GLN A 26 -8.17 9.37 -6.84
CA GLN A 26 -7.99 10.78 -7.15
C GLN A 26 -8.09 11.67 -5.91
N TRP A 27 -9.01 11.35 -5.02
CA TRP A 27 -9.13 12.00 -3.73
C TRP A 27 -7.88 11.74 -2.87
N ALA A 28 -7.39 10.50 -2.81
CA ALA A 28 -6.17 10.14 -2.08
C ALA A 28 -4.95 10.95 -2.54
N LEU A 29 -4.79 11.15 -3.86
CA LEU A 29 -3.72 11.96 -4.45
C LEU A 29 -3.82 13.45 -4.10
N ASN A 30 -5.00 13.92 -3.69
CA ASN A 30 -5.27 15.31 -3.32
C ASN A 30 -5.60 15.49 -1.83
N TYR A 31 -5.37 14.44 -1.03
CA TYR A 31 -5.71 14.42 0.39
C TYR A 31 -5.12 15.63 1.12
N LYS A 32 -5.96 16.29 1.93
CA LYS A 32 -5.54 17.42 2.76
C LYS A 32 -5.03 16.88 4.08
N VAL A 33 -3.71 16.75 4.15
CA VAL A 33 -2.97 16.34 5.34
C VAL A 33 -3.37 17.19 6.53
N GLN A 34 -3.64 16.51 7.65
CA GLN A 34 -3.95 17.10 8.93
C GLN A 34 -2.73 17.04 9.86
N PRO A 35 -2.66 17.94 10.86
CA PRO A 35 -1.74 17.77 11.98
C PRO A 35 -1.94 16.39 12.63
N ASP A 36 -0.84 15.75 13.02
CA ASP A 36 -0.81 14.42 13.66
C ASP A 36 -1.13 13.21 12.75
N ASP A 37 -1.34 13.43 11.45
CA ASP A 37 -1.42 12.31 10.51
C ASP A 37 -0.12 11.49 10.54
N ILE A 38 -0.29 10.16 10.60
CA ILE A 38 0.79 9.19 10.48
C ILE A 38 0.51 8.33 9.26
N PHE A 39 1.35 8.45 8.25
CA PHE A 39 1.29 7.63 7.04
C PHE A 39 2.19 6.41 7.17
N LEU A 40 1.64 5.23 6.86
CA LEU A 40 2.41 4.02 6.60
C LEU A 40 2.55 3.84 5.09
N CYS A 41 3.70 4.23 4.54
CA CYS A 41 4.02 4.13 3.12
C CYS A 41 4.79 2.83 2.86
N VAL A 42 4.18 1.91 2.13
CA VAL A 42 4.76 0.56 1.95
C VAL A 42 4.37 0.00 0.60
N TYR A 43 5.35 -0.48 -0.16
CA TYR A 43 5.07 -1.14 -1.43
C TYR A 43 4.26 -2.44 -1.18
N PRO A 44 3.34 -2.85 -2.08
CA PRO A 44 2.62 -4.11 -1.93
C PRO A 44 3.55 -5.27 -1.55
N LYS A 45 3.19 -5.99 -0.49
CA LYS A 45 3.91 -7.19 0.01
C LYS A 45 5.28 -6.95 0.64
N ALA A 46 5.66 -5.69 0.88
CA ALA A 46 6.88 -5.35 1.61
C ALA A 46 6.75 -5.43 3.14
N GLY A 47 5.57 -5.76 3.69
CA GLY A 47 5.39 -5.95 5.14
C GLY A 47 4.23 -5.16 5.76
N THR A 48 3.27 -4.69 4.95
CA THR A 48 2.12 -3.86 5.37
C THR A 48 1.44 -4.36 6.64
N THR A 49 0.99 -5.62 6.65
CA THR A 49 0.23 -6.19 7.78
C THR A 49 1.06 -6.19 9.06
N TRP A 50 2.35 -6.52 8.98
CA TRP A 50 3.21 -6.56 10.16
C TRP A 50 3.43 -5.16 10.73
N ALA A 51 3.70 -4.17 9.86
CA ALA A 51 3.85 -2.79 10.27
C ALA A 51 2.56 -2.21 10.85
N GLN A 52 1.39 -2.48 10.24
CA GLN A 52 0.09 -2.08 10.77
C GLN A 52 -0.14 -2.62 12.19
N VAL A 53 0.19 -3.89 12.44
CA VAL A 53 0.08 -4.49 13.79
C VAL A 53 1.02 -3.85 14.79
N ILE A 54 2.30 -3.64 14.44
CA ILE A 54 3.26 -2.98 15.34
C ILE A 54 2.77 -1.57 15.69
N LEU A 55 2.41 -0.77 14.70
CA LEU A 55 2.02 0.62 14.92
C LEU A 55 0.70 0.71 15.70
N TYR A 56 -0.27 -0.13 15.38
CA TYR A 56 -1.50 -0.21 16.15
C TYR A 56 -1.23 -0.53 17.62
N THR A 57 -0.43 -1.56 17.90
CA THR A 57 -0.10 -1.95 19.28
C THR A 57 0.66 -0.84 20.02
N LEU A 58 1.56 -0.12 19.35
CA LEU A 58 2.25 1.04 19.93
C LEU A 58 1.29 2.19 20.25
N MET A 59 0.32 2.46 19.38
CA MET A 59 -0.65 3.56 19.54
C MET A 59 -1.78 3.24 20.52
N ASN A 60 -1.89 2.00 20.98
CA ASN A 60 -2.96 1.52 21.86
C ASN A 60 -2.37 0.81 23.09
N ASP A 61 -1.27 1.32 23.66
CA ASP A 61 -0.70 0.85 24.94
C ASP A 61 -0.48 -0.68 25.03
N GLY A 62 -0.02 -1.30 23.94
CA GLY A 62 0.25 -2.73 23.90
C GLY A 62 -0.97 -3.62 23.61
N GLN A 63 -2.15 -3.05 23.36
CA GLN A 63 -3.34 -3.83 23.01
C GLN A 63 -3.20 -4.47 21.61
N ALA A 64 -3.74 -5.68 21.48
CA ALA A 64 -3.85 -6.38 20.20
C ALA A 64 -5.13 -5.95 19.48
N PHE A 65 -5.16 -6.08 18.15
CA PHE A 65 -6.39 -5.89 17.41
C PHE A 65 -7.46 -6.83 17.94
N ASP A 66 -8.70 -6.36 17.95
CA ASP A 66 -9.84 -7.26 18.12
C ASP A 66 -9.84 -8.31 17.01
N LYS A 67 -10.44 -9.47 17.29
CA LYS A 67 -10.57 -10.55 16.28
C LYS A 67 -11.45 -10.16 15.09
N ASP A 68 -12.13 -9.02 15.16
CA ASP A 68 -12.96 -8.47 14.11
C ASP A 68 -12.12 -7.70 13.08
N MET A 69 -12.10 -8.20 11.85
CA MET A 69 -11.44 -7.54 10.72
C MET A 69 -12.00 -6.14 10.44
N THR A 70 -13.24 -5.86 10.84
CA THR A 70 -13.86 -4.54 10.71
C THR A 70 -13.11 -3.50 11.54
N ASP A 71 -12.69 -3.86 12.76
CA ASP A 71 -11.90 -2.96 13.62
C ASP A 71 -10.50 -2.73 13.04
N TYR A 72 -9.87 -3.76 12.48
CA TYR A 72 -8.58 -3.64 11.79
C TYR A 72 -8.61 -2.61 10.65
N PHE A 73 -9.60 -2.72 9.75
CA PHE A 73 -9.74 -1.78 8.63
C PHE A 73 -10.14 -0.37 9.09
N ALA A 74 -10.96 -0.26 10.14
CA ALA A 74 -11.39 1.01 10.71
C ALA A 74 -10.31 1.73 11.54
N ARG A 75 -9.13 1.14 11.73
CA ARG A 75 -8.00 1.75 12.45
C ARG A 75 -6.72 1.87 11.63
N THR A 76 -6.66 1.17 10.51
CA THR A 76 -5.54 1.25 9.56
C THR A 76 -6.06 1.44 8.13
N PRO A 77 -6.68 2.61 7.85
CA PRO A 77 -7.34 2.85 6.57
C PRO A 77 -6.35 2.79 5.42
N SER A 78 -6.78 2.23 4.29
CA SER A 78 -6.01 2.34 3.04
C SER A 78 -6.46 3.57 2.28
N LEU A 79 -5.66 4.64 2.31
CA LEU A 79 -5.99 5.92 1.68
C LEU A 79 -6.40 5.76 0.21
N ASP A 80 -5.63 4.95 -0.53
CA ASP A 80 -5.81 4.60 -1.94
C ASP A 80 -7.03 3.71 -2.25
N HIS A 81 -7.85 3.33 -1.25
CA HIS A 81 -9.03 2.49 -1.46
C HIS A 81 -10.33 3.07 -0.87
N ILE A 82 -10.26 3.84 0.22
CA ILE A 82 -11.47 4.17 0.99
C ILE A 82 -12.11 5.53 0.64
N GLY A 83 -11.36 6.38 -0.06
CA GLY A 83 -11.81 7.73 -0.46
C GLY A 83 -12.20 8.63 0.71
N GLU A 84 -12.82 9.77 0.39
CA GLU A 84 -13.18 10.78 1.40
C GLU A 84 -14.15 10.25 2.45
N GLN A 85 -15.19 9.56 2.00
CA GLN A 85 -16.25 9.10 2.88
C GLN A 85 -15.73 8.03 3.84
N GLY A 86 -14.86 7.13 3.40
CA GLY A 86 -14.21 6.15 4.26
C GLY A 86 -13.35 6.83 5.32
N MET A 87 -12.54 7.81 4.93
CA MET A 87 -11.68 8.55 5.86
C MET A 87 -12.46 9.31 6.94
N LYS A 88 -13.69 9.78 6.65
CA LYS A 88 -14.56 10.42 7.65
C LYS A 88 -15.09 9.47 8.73
N THR A 89 -15.10 8.17 8.46
CA THR A 89 -15.63 7.15 9.39
C THR A 89 -14.58 6.54 10.33
N MET A 90 -13.35 7.05 10.23
CA MET A 90 -12.18 6.48 10.90
C MET A 90 -12.14 6.77 12.40
N ARG A 91 -11.70 5.78 13.19
CA ARG A 91 -11.55 5.91 14.65
C ARG A 91 -10.13 6.31 15.01
N GLN A 92 -9.98 7.50 15.59
CA GLN A 92 -8.69 7.95 16.13
C GLN A 92 -8.37 7.18 17.43
N PRO A 93 -7.08 6.88 17.70
CA PRO A 93 -5.91 7.17 16.86
C PRO A 93 -5.78 6.15 15.70
N TYR A 94 -5.55 6.62 14.46
CA TYR A 94 -5.38 5.75 13.28
C TYR A 94 -4.04 5.96 12.54
N VAL A 95 -3.60 4.94 11.80
CA VAL A 95 -2.45 5.01 10.89
C VAL A 95 -2.92 4.93 9.45
N ILE A 96 -2.69 5.98 8.67
CA ILE A 96 -3.09 6.03 7.26
C ILE A 96 -2.14 5.16 6.44
N LYS A 97 -2.56 3.96 6.08
CA LYS A 97 -1.81 3.08 5.20
C LYS A 97 -1.94 3.55 3.76
N THR A 98 -0.86 3.47 3.00
CA THR A 98 -0.92 3.60 1.54
C THR A 98 0.14 2.76 0.82
N HIS A 99 -0.21 2.35 -0.41
CA HIS A 99 0.72 1.76 -1.38
C HIS A 99 1.23 2.76 -2.42
N LEU A 100 0.82 4.03 -2.32
CA LEU A 100 1.34 5.08 -3.17
C LEU A 100 2.83 5.32 -2.85
N PRO A 101 3.67 5.53 -3.88
CA PRO A 101 5.03 6.00 -3.65
C PRO A 101 4.99 7.39 -2.99
N LEU A 102 5.98 7.70 -2.16
CA LEU A 102 5.94 8.88 -1.28
C LEU A 102 5.79 10.20 -2.05
N ASN A 103 6.36 10.28 -3.26
CA ASN A 103 6.22 11.43 -4.16
C ASN A 103 4.81 11.60 -4.76
N ARG A 104 3.89 10.66 -4.52
CA ARG A 104 2.48 10.70 -4.92
C ARG A 104 1.54 10.81 -3.72
N VAL A 105 2.07 10.68 -2.51
CA VAL A 105 1.36 11.04 -1.28
C VAL A 105 1.47 12.55 -1.10
N PRO A 106 0.41 13.27 -0.69
CA PRO A 106 0.49 14.69 -0.34
C PRO A 106 1.48 14.89 0.82
N TYR A 107 2.73 15.20 0.50
CA TYR A 107 3.78 15.35 1.50
C TYR A 107 3.62 16.67 2.26
N ASN A 108 3.76 16.63 3.58
CA ASN A 108 3.68 17.80 4.44
C ASN A 108 4.46 17.60 5.74
N ASP A 109 5.25 18.60 6.13
CA ASP A 109 6.11 18.55 7.32
C ASP A 109 5.34 18.43 8.65
N MET A 110 4.02 18.69 8.66
CA MET A 110 3.17 18.53 9.84
C MET A 110 2.79 17.06 10.13
N ALA A 111 2.92 16.17 9.14
CA ALA A 111 2.63 14.75 9.28
C ALA A 111 3.90 13.93 9.48
N LYS A 112 3.74 12.70 9.93
CA LYS A 112 4.82 11.69 10.02
C LYS A 112 4.63 10.62 8.97
N TYR A 113 5.72 10.15 8.41
CA TYR A 113 5.74 9.11 7.39
C TYR A 113 6.58 7.96 7.91
N ILE A 114 6.08 6.74 7.78
CA ILE A 114 6.78 5.52 8.15
C ILE A 114 6.91 4.70 6.88
N CYS A 115 8.12 4.64 6.35
CA CYS A 115 8.41 3.95 5.10
C CYS A 115 8.96 2.54 5.38
N VAL A 116 8.23 1.51 4.98
CA VAL A 116 8.68 0.12 5.14
C VAL A 116 9.22 -0.42 3.82
N VAL A 117 10.48 -0.85 3.86
CA VAL A 117 11.19 -1.41 2.70
C VAL A 117 11.62 -2.84 3.00
N ARG A 118 11.56 -3.70 1.97
CA ARG A 118 11.97 -5.11 2.03
C ARG A 118 12.73 -5.47 0.77
N ASN A 119 13.70 -6.38 0.86
CA ASN A 119 14.47 -6.85 -0.29
C ASN A 119 13.55 -7.16 -1.50
N PRO A 120 13.81 -6.58 -2.70
CA PRO A 120 12.91 -6.70 -3.85
C PRO A 120 12.72 -8.15 -4.32
N LYS A 121 13.71 -9.03 -4.11
CA LYS A 121 13.59 -10.45 -4.46
C LYS A 121 12.49 -11.12 -3.62
N ASP A 122 12.47 -10.83 -2.33
CA ASP A 122 11.45 -11.36 -1.41
C ASP A 122 10.06 -10.76 -1.68
N VAL A 123 10.02 -9.47 -2.01
CA VAL A 123 8.78 -8.78 -2.41
C VAL A 123 8.20 -9.42 -3.66
N CYS A 124 9.01 -9.64 -4.70
CA CYS A 124 8.60 -10.30 -5.93
C CYS A 124 7.98 -11.68 -5.65
N VAL A 125 8.67 -12.53 -4.88
CA VAL A 125 8.15 -13.87 -4.53
C VAL A 125 6.85 -13.78 -3.74
N SER A 126 6.78 -12.91 -2.73
CA SER A 126 5.57 -12.74 -1.93
C SER A 126 4.38 -12.21 -2.75
N PHE A 127 4.65 -11.35 -3.73
CA PHE A 127 3.64 -10.78 -4.60
C PHE A 127 3.11 -11.78 -5.62
N TYR A 128 3.99 -12.61 -6.19
CA TYR A 128 3.58 -13.75 -7.00
C TYR A 128 2.57 -14.65 -6.26
N TYR A 129 2.91 -15.13 -5.06
CA TYR A 129 2.03 -16.00 -4.28
C TYR A 129 0.75 -15.29 -3.79
N PHE A 130 0.82 -13.98 -3.55
CA PHE A 130 -0.38 -13.21 -3.23
C PHE A 130 -1.37 -13.18 -4.39
N LEU A 131 -0.88 -12.99 -5.62
CA LEU A 131 -1.74 -13.02 -6.80
C LEU A 131 -2.29 -14.41 -7.09
N LEU A 132 -1.49 -15.48 -6.92
CA LEU A 132 -1.96 -16.86 -6.98
C LEU A 132 -3.17 -17.09 -6.05
N ASN A 133 -3.04 -16.65 -4.80
CA ASN A 133 -4.09 -16.82 -3.79
C ASN A 133 -5.36 -16.01 -4.10
N ILE A 134 -5.23 -14.86 -4.79
CA ILE A 134 -6.38 -14.02 -5.16
C ILE A 134 -7.10 -14.58 -6.39
N PHE A 135 -6.35 -15.07 -7.40
CA PHE A 135 -6.91 -15.47 -8.68
C PHE A 135 -7.24 -16.97 -8.78
N GLY A 136 -6.80 -17.80 -7.82
CA GLY A 136 -7.21 -19.20 -7.70
C GLY A 136 -6.89 -20.04 -8.95
N GLU A 137 -7.84 -20.88 -9.39
CA GLU A 137 -7.68 -21.85 -10.50
C GLU A 137 -7.28 -21.20 -11.84
N GLU A 138 -7.54 -19.91 -12.05
CA GLU A 138 -7.06 -19.17 -13.25
C GLU A 138 -5.53 -19.09 -13.32
N SER A 139 -4.84 -19.41 -12.22
CA SER A 139 -3.41 -19.21 -12.01
C SER A 139 -2.58 -20.48 -11.86
N ASP A 140 -3.19 -21.67 -11.84
CA ASP A 140 -2.50 -22.97 -11.64
C ASP A 140 -1.47 -23.33 -12.73
N GLN A 141 -1.44 -22.56 -13.84
CA GLN A 141 -0.47 -22.71 -14.93
C GLN A 141 0.44 -21.50 -15.14
N ALA A 142 0.37 -20.51 -14.26
CA ALA A 142 0.98 -19.24 -14.57
C ALA A 142 2.43 -19.16 -14.06
N SER A 143 3.29 -18.64 -14.92
CA SER A 143 4.74 -18.73 -14.77
C SER A 143 5.29 -17.65 -13.85
N PHE A 144 6.09 -18.06 -12.86
CA PHE A 144 6.87 -17.12 -12.04
C PHE A 144 7.76 -16.23 -12.92
N ASN A 145 8.35 -16.76 -14.00
CA ASN A 145 9.21 -15.96 -14.89
C ASN A 145 8.40 -14.85 -15.57
N THR A 146 7.18 -15.15 -16.04
CA THR A 146 6.31 -14.12 -16.64
C THR A 146 5.94 -13.04 -15.61
N PHE A 147 5.64 -13.44 -14.37
CA PHE A 147 5.39 -12.48 -13.29
C PHE A 147 6.64 -11.65 -12.95
N PHE A 148 7.82 -12.28 -12.88
CA PHE A 148 9.08 -11.60 -12.61
C PHE A 148 9.39 -10.53 -13.66
N GLU A 149 9.18 -10.84 -14.95
CA GLU A 149 9.30 -9.86 -16.03
C GLU A 149 8.28 -8.73 -15.87
N ALA A 150 7.05 -9.01 -15.46
CA ALA A 150 6.07 -7.95 -15.17
C ALA A 150 6.51 -7.09 -13.98
N PHE A 151 7.00 -7.70 -12.90
CA PHE A 151 7.48 -7.02 -11.70
C PHE A 151 8.66 -6.10 -11.98
N ILE A 152 9.68 -6.57 -12.71
CA ILE A 152 10.89 -5.79 -13.00
C ILE A 152 10.63 -4.62 -13.97
N ASN A 153 9.57 -4.72 -14.78
CA ASN A 153 9.13 -3.66 -15.69
C ASN A 153 8.05 -2.75 -15.08
N GLY A 154 7.71 -2.93 -13.79
CA GLY A 154 6.66 -2.14 -13.13
C GLY A 154 5.23 -2.40 -13.64
N ASN A 155 5.00 -3.49 -14.37
CA ASN A 155 3.70 -3.89 -14.90
C ASN A 155 2.89 -4.69 -13.87
N VAL A 156 2.82 -4.18 -12.65
CA VAL A 156 2.09 -4.76 -11.50
C VAL A 156 1.38 -3.65 -10.72
N TYR A 157 0.55 -3.99 -9.74
CA TYR A 157 -0.13 -2.98 -8.93
C TYR A 157 0.89 -2.06 -8.23
N PHE A 158 0.61 -0.76 -8.27
CA PHE A 158 1.44 0.33 -7.75
C PHE A 158 2.79 0.53 -8.44
N GLY A 159 3.03 -0.16 -9.57
CA GLY A 159 4.10 0.17 -10.50
C GLY A 159 5.45 -0.41 -10.09
N ASP A 160 6.51 0.28 -10.51
CA ASP A 160 7.89 -0.13 -10.30
C ASP A 160 8.30 -0.04 -8.82
N TYR A 161 8.86 -1.13 -8.29
CA TYR A 161 9.32 -1.19 -6.90
C TYR A 161 10.47 -0.22 -6.63
N PHE A 162 11.38 -0.03 -7.57
CA PHE A 162 12.57 0.81 -7.36
C PHE A 162 12.25 2.29 -7.39
N ASP A 163 11.28 2.72 -8.21
CA ASP A 163 10.74 4.07 -8.18
C ASP A 163 10.00 4.33 -6.87
N HIS A 164 9.22 3.36 -6.37
CA HIS A 164 8.62 3.46 -5.05
C HIS A 164 9.68 3.57 -3.94
N LEU A 165 10.71 2.70 -3.96
CA LEU A 165 11.82 2.75 -3.00
C LEU A 165 12.56 4.09 -3.07
N ARG A 166 12.90 4.56 -4.28
CA ARG A 166 13.64 5.80 -4.49
C ARG A 166 12.86 7.01 -3.98
N SER A 167 11.54 7.01 -4.19
CA SER A 167 10.67 8.09 -3.68
C SER A 167 10.77 8.21 -2.15
N ALA A 168 10.78 7.09 -1.41
CA ALA A 168 10.96 7.12 0.03
C ALA A 168 12.41 7.45 0.44
N TRP A 169 13.40 6.86 -0.26
CA TRP A 169 14.82 7.02 0.06
C TRP A 169 15.31 8.47 -0.04
N GLN A 170 14.71 9.28 -0.92
CA GLN A 170 15.01 10.70 -1.05
C GLN A 170 14.70 11.50 0.21
N HIS A 171 13.77 11.03 1.04
CA HIS A 171 13.31 11.68 2.27
C HIS A 171 13.87 11.05 3.54
N LYS A 172 14.79 10.09 3.45
CA LYS A 172 15.27 9.30 4.61
C LYS A 172 15.96 10.12 5.72
N ASP A 173 16.39 11.35 5.41
CA ASP A 173 17.05 12.25 6.34
C ASP A 173 16.11 13.38 6.82
N ASP A 174 14.86 13.38 6.35
CA ASP A 174 13.84 14.34 6.80
C ASP A 174 13.42 13.98 8.23
N ASN A 175 13.19 14.99 9.07
CA ASN A 175 12.93 14.77 10.50
C ASN A 175 11.60 14.04 10.79
N ASN A 176 10.73 13.92 9.80
CA ASN A 176 9.38 13.36 9.91
C ASN A 176 9.19 12.07 9.10
N VAL A 177 10.27 11.40 8.68
CA VAL A 177 10.28 10.17 7.86
C VAL A 177 11.12 9.05 8.50
#